data_AF-A0A2N0ZUD1-F1
#
_entry.id   AF-A0A2N0ZUD1-F1
#
_cell.length_a   1.000
_cell.length_b   1.000
_cell.length_c   1.000
_cell.angle_alpha   90.00
_cell.angle_beta   90.00
_cell.angle_gamma   90.00
#
_symmetry.space_group_name_H-M   'P 1'
#
loop_
_entity.id
_entity.type
_entity.pdbx_description
1 polymer ?
#
loop_
_entity_poly.entity_id
_entity_poly.type
_entity_poly.pdbx_seq_one_letter_code
_entity_poly.pdbx_strand_id
1 'polypeptide(L)'
;MSQQTFKQFLRAKFSKKQSRKLTAGEIVLARSVFGSNIKLDDVHLKTALWVLKNYAVSPNGNIYFHPADWIADFSHASIGKQSWLIHELTHVWQLQQGLKVVRGALINRRYDYVLETGKSFFNYGIEQQARMVQDYFVRQQLGKDCHDLEACIPFLTRHSVDNTKK
;
A
#
# COMPACT_ATOMS: atom_id res chain seq x y z
N MET A 1 -37.69 3.36 -23.21
CA MET A 1 -36.68 3.91 -22.28
C MET A 1 -36.20 5.25 -22.82
N SER A 2 -36.16 6.31 -22.00
CA SER A 2 -35.89 7.67 -22.50
C SER A 2 -34.40 7.90 -22.76
N GLN A 3 -34.07 8.78 -23.71
CA GLN A 3 -32.69 9.14 -24.05
C GLN A 3 -31.91 9.72 -22.85
N GLN A 4 -32.62 10.23 -21.85
CA GLN A 4 -32.05 10.82 -20.63
C GLN A 4 -31.49 9.74 -19.69
N THR A 5 -32.17 8.58 -19.61
CA THR A 5 -31.70 7.42 -18.84
C THR A 5 -30.43 6.80 -19.45
N PHE A 6 -30.34 6.77 -20.79
CA PHE A 6 -29.17 6.25 -21.49
C PHE A 6 -27.93 7.16 -21.38
N LYS A 7 -28.11 8.49 -21.45
CA LYS A 7 -27.02 9.46 -21.23
C LYS A 7 -26.50 9.43 -19.79
N GLN A 8 -27.36 9.22 -18.79
CA GLN A 8 -26.94 9.07 -17.40
C GLN A 8 -26.17 7.76 -17.17
N PHE A 9 -26.60 6.67 -17.83
CA PHE A 9 -25.91 5.39 -17.83
C PHE A 9 -24.52 5.46 -18.50
N LEU A 10 -24.40 6.17 -19.63
CA LEU A 10 -23.12 6.41 -20.30
C LEU A 10 -22.20 7.32 -19.49
N ARG A 11 -22.73 8.35 -18.82
CA ARG A 11 -21.95 9.26 -17.97
C ARG A 11 -21.44 8.59 -16.69
N ALA A 12 -22.16 7.59 -16.17
CA ALA A 12 -21.69 6.70 -15.10
C ALA A 12 -20.62 5.69 -15.58
N LYS A 13 -20.61 5.37 -16.88
CA LYS A 13 -19.66 4.41 -17.50
C LYS A 13 -18.25 5.00 -17.68
N PHE A 14 -18.13 6.33 -17.69
CA PHE A 14 -16.85 7.03 -17.67
C PHE A 14 -16.64 7.67 -16.30
N SER A 15 -16.20 6.86 -15.33
CA SER A 15 -15.69 7.42 -14.08
C SER A 15 -14.60 8.44 -14.39
N LYS A 16 -14.74 9.64 -13.82
CA LYS A 16 -13.83 10.76 -14.04
C LYS A 16 -12.42 10.30 -13.65
N LYS A 17 -11.42 10.54 -14.51
CA LYS A 17 -10.02 10.35 -14.10
C LYS A 17 -9.76 11.23 -12.88
N GLN A 18 -9.39 10.62 -11.77
CA GLN A 18 -9.09 11.29 -10.52
C GLN A 18 -7.60 11.12 -10.23
N SER A 19 -7.02 12.15 -9.62
CA SER A 19 -5.64 12.18 -9.17
C SER A 19 -5.57 13.11 -7.97
N ARG A 20 -5.02 12.64 -6.85
CA ARG A 20 -4.79 13.47 -5.66
C ARG A 20 -3.52 13.03 -4.94
N LYS A 21 -2.92 13.94 -4.18
CA LYS A 21 -1.92 13.58 -3.17
C LYS A 21 -2.57 12.81 -2.02
N LEU A 22 -1.73 12.19 -1.20
CA LEU A 22 -2.17 11.62 0.07
C LEU A 22 -2.80 12.72 0.96
N THR A 23 -3.86 12.38 1.68
CA THR A 23 -4.45 13.26 2.68
C THR A 23 -3.54 13.35 3.92
N ALA A 24 -3.80 14.31 4.81
CA ALA A 24 -3.07 14.38 6.08
C ALA A 24 -3.23 13.10 6.92
N GLY A 25 -4.44 12.53 6.94
CA GLY A 25 -4.70 11.27 7.65
C GLY A 25 -3.96 10.08 7.03
N GLU A 26 -3.89 9.99 5.70
CA GLU A 26 -3.14 8.96 5.00
C GLU A 26 -1.63 9.10 5.18
N ILE A 27 -1.13 10.33 5.28
CA ILE A 27 0.28 10.59 5.61
C ILE A 27 0.56 10.07 7.03
N VAL A 28 -0.29 10.39 8.01
CA VAL A 28 -0.14 9.87 9.39
C VAL A 28 -0.16 8.33 9.40
N LEU A 29 -1.09 7.73 8.67
CA LEU A 29 -1.20 6.28 8.51
C LEU A 29 0.08 5.66 7.90
N ALA A 30 0.61 6.26 6.85
CA ALA A 30 1.86 5.81 6.24
C ALA A 30 3.03 5.97 7.23
N ARG A 31 3.11 7.10 7.94
CA ARG A 31 4.19 7.37 8.89
C ARG A 31 4.17 6.45 10.11
N SER A 32 3.00 5.93 10.52
CA SER A 32 2.93 4.96 11.62
C SER A 32 3.58 3.60 11.29
N VAL A 33 3.75 3.29 10.00
CA VAL A 33 4.38 2.05 9.52
C VAL A 33 5.80 2.31 9.00
N PHE A 34 5.97 3.27 8.08
CA PHE A 34 7.24 3.47 7.40
C PHE A 34 8.17 4.46 8.12
N GLY A 35 7.68 5.18 9.12
CA GLY A 35 8.41 6.28 9.74
C GLY A 35 8.88 7.29 8.69
N SER A 36 10.13 7.74 8.79
CA SER A 36 10.77 8.61 7.78
C SER A 36 11.30 7.89 6.54
N ASN A 37 11.19 6.55 6.46
CA ASN A 37 11.86 5.74 5.42
C ASN A 37 11.18 5.78 4.05
N ILE A 38 10.05 6.47 3.92
CA ILE A 38 9.32 6.68 2.65
C ILE A 38 9.16 8.17 2.38
N LYS A 39 9.37 8.59 1.12
CA LYS A 39 9.04 9.94 0.64
C LYS A 39 7.59 9.93 0.13
N LEU A 40 6.75 10.79 0.70
CA LEU A 40 5.31 10.81 0.43
C LEU A 40 4.86 12.01 -0.43
N ASP A 41 5.68 13.05 -0.54
CA ASP A 41 5.28 14.35 -1.11
C ASP A 41 4.90 14.28 -2.60
N ASP A 42 5.48 13.31 -3.31
CA ASP A 42 5.28 13.06 -4.73
C ASP A 42 4.31 11.91 -5.02
N VAL A 43 3.83 11.21 -3.98
CA VAL A 43 2.91 10.08 -4.13
C VAL A 43 1.52 10.60 -4.44
N HIS A 44 0.95 10.14 -5.55
CA HIS A 44 -0.44 10.40 -5.89
C HIS A 44 -1.24 9.10 -5.99
N LEU A 45 -2.48 9.15 -5.50
CA LEU A 45 -3.50 8.15 -5.78
C LEU A 45 -4.27 8.56 -7.04
N LYS A 46 -4.40 7.64 -7.99
CA LYS A 46 -4.98 7.88 -9.30
C LYS A 46 -6.02 6.82 -9.66
N THR A 47 -6.98 7.16 -10.52
CA THR A 47 -7.87 6.17 -11.12
C THR A 47 -7.41 5.77 -12.52
N ALA A 48 -7.51 4.47 -12.81
CA ALA A 48 -7.12 3.89 -14.10
C ALA A 48 -8.06 2.73 -14.49
N LEU A 49 -8.68 2.82 -15.67
CA LEU A 49 -9.58 1.77 -16.18
C LEU A 49 -8.87 0.47 -16.57
N TRP A 50 -7.53 0.51 -16.76
CA TRP A 50 -6.72 -0.69 -17.04
C TRP A 50 -6.38 -1.49 -15.78
N VAL A 51 -6.66 -0.94 -14.59
CA VAL A 51 -6.56 -1.67 -13.32
C VAL A 51 -7.84 -2.44 -13.11
N LEU A 52 -7.77 -3.72 -12.73
CA LEU A 52 -8.95 -4.54 -12.45
C LEU A 52 -9.63 -4.09 -11.14
N LYS A 53 -10.96 -4.29 -11.04
CA LYS A 53 -11.70 -4.03 -9.79
C LYS A 53 -11.11 -4.83 -8.63
N ASN A 54 -11.00 -4.21 -7.45
CA ASN A 54 -10.34 -4.72 -6.25
C ASN A 54 -8.82 -4.93 -6.38
N TYR A 55 -8.19 -4.41 -7.44
CA TYR A 55 -6.74 -4.37 -7.60
C TYR A 55 -6.23 -2.94 -7.59
N ALA A 56 -4.95 -2.82 -7.23
CA ALA A 56 -4.18 -1.59 -7.36
C ALA A 56 -2.81 -1.93 -7.92
N VAL A 57 -2.19 -0.95 -8.57
CA VAL A 57 -0.86 -1.11 -9.17
C VAL A 57 -0.05 0.13 -8.86
N SER A 58 1.21 -0.06 -8.48
CA SER A 58 2.11 1.02 -8.06
C SER A 58 3.43 1.01 -8.85
N PRO A 59 3.43 1.32 -10.16
CA PRO A 59 4.56 1.05 -11.06
C PRO A 59 5.62 2.16 -11.11
N ASN A 60 5.31 3.35 -10.59
CA ASN A 60 6.13 4.55 -10.78
C ASN A 60 6.06 5.52 -9.60
N GLY A 61 5.90 5.00 -8.38
CA GLY A 61 5.76 5.80 -7.15
C GLY A 61 4.38 6.44 -6.96
N ASN A 62 3.48 6.33 -7.95
CA ASN A 62 2.05 6.61 -7.81
C ASN A 62 1.27 5.31 -7.70
N ILE A 63 0.10 5.37 -7.07
CA ILE A 63 -0.79 4.23 -6.85
C ILE A 63 -2.02 4.40 -7.74
N TYR A 64 -2.33 3.38 -8.53
CA TYR A 64 -3.46 3.39 -9.47
C TYR A 64 -4.51 2.39 -8.99
N PHE A 65 -5.72 2.88 -8.72
CA PHE A 65 -6.89 2.07 -8.40
C PHE A 65 -7.83 2.00 -9.59
N HIS A 66 -8.63 0.94 -9.67
CA HIS A 66 -9.80 0.97 -10.54
C HIS A 66 -10.78 2.05 -10.03
N PRO A 67 -11.46 2.82 -10.90
CA PRO A 67 -12.29 3.94 -10.44
C PRO A 67 -13.47 3.56 -9.52
N ALA A 68 -13.92 2.30 -9.55
CA ALA A 68 -14.94 1.79 -8.63
C ALA A 68 -14.42 1.55 -7.19
N ASP A 69 -13.10 1.51 -7.01
CA ASP A 69 -12.43 1.32 -5.72
C ASP A 69 -11.88 2.64 -5.17
N TRP A 70 -12.27 3.77 -5.77
CA TRP A 70 -11.81 5.08 -5.33
C TRP A 70 -12.32 5.41 -3.92
N ILE A 71 -11.38 5.76 -3.03
CA ILE A 71 -11.67 6.20 -1.67
C ILE A 71 -11.11 7.61 -1.51
N ALA A 72 -11.95 8.52 -1.02
CA ALA A 72 -11.61 9.94 -0.86
C ALA A 72 -10.52 10.14 0.21
N ASP A 73 -10.60 9.38 1.30
CA ASP A 73 -9.59 9.32 2.35
C ASP A 73 -9.57 7.92 2.98
N PHE A 74 -8.47 7.20 2.80
CA PHE A 74 -8.30 5.85 3.34
C PHE A 74 -8.16 5.84 4.87
N SER A 75 -7.72 6.92 5.53
CA SER A 75 -7.57 6.93 7.00
C SER A 75 -8.90 6.84 7.74
N HIS A 76 -10.00 7.16 7.07
CA HIS A 76 -11.36 7.02 7.59
C HIS A 76 -12.06 5.73 7.14
N ALA A 77 -11.39 4.91 6.31
CA ALA A 77 -11.94 3.65 5.82
C ALA A 77 -11.72 2.51 6.84
N SER A 78 -12.27 1.33 6.55
CA SER A 78 -12.04 0.13 7.38
C SER A 78 -10.55 -0.25 7.42
N ILE A 79 -10.14 -0.98 8.46
CA ILE A 79 -8.77 -1.49 8.61
C ILE A 79 -8.32 -2.27 7.36
N GLY A 80 -9.22 -3.01 6.72
CA GLY A 80 -8.92 -3.73 5.48
C GLY A 80 -8.58 -2.81 4.29
N LYS A 81 -9.22 -1.64 4.20
CA LYS A 81 -8.89 -0.65 3.15
C LYS A 81 -7.65 0.16 3.52
N GLN A 82 -7.47 0.52 4.79
CA GLN A 82 -6.24 1.14 5.29
C GLN A 82 -5.02 0.24 5.00
N SER A 83 -5.12 -1.05 5.33
CA SER A 83 -4.05 -2.01 5.09
C SER A 83 -3.76 -2.21 3.61
N TRP A 84 -4.78 -2.12 2.74
CA TRP A 84 -4.59 -2.13 1.30
C TRP A 84 -3.76 -0.93 0.82
N LEU A 85 -3.99 0.27 1.35
CA LEU A 85 -3.13 1.42 1.05
C LEU A 85 -1.68 1.19 1.54
N ILE A 86 -1.50 0.62 2.73
CA ILE A 86 -0.17 0.29 3.27
C ILE A 86 0.58 -0.73 2.38
N HIS A 87 -0.13 -1.73 1.85
CA HIS A 87 0.43 -2.68 0.87
C HIS A 87 0.98 -1.93 -0.35
N GLU A 88 0.17 -1.07 -0.96
CA GLU A 88 0.59 -0.32 -2.15
C GLU A 88 1.71 0.69 -1.86
N LEU A 89 1.70 1.32 -0.69
CA LEU A 89 2.81 2.17 -0.24
C LEU A 89 4.10 1.38 -0.01
N THR A 90 4.02 0.09 0.30
CA THR A 90 5.22 -0.77 0.36
C THR A 90 5.85 -0.91 -1.02
N HIS A 91 5.05 -1.01 -2.09
CA HIS A 91 5.59 -0.99 -3.46
C HIS A 91 6.22 0.35 -3.82
N VAL A 92 5.64 1.46 -3.38
CA VAL A 92 6.24 2.79 -3.54
C VAL A 92 7.59 2.85 -2.81
N TRP A 93 7.65 2.39 -1.55
CA TRP A 93 8.90 2.32 -0.79
C TRP A 93 9.94 1.42 -1.48
N GLN A 94 9.55 0.24 -1.97
CA GLN A 94 10.43 -0.67 -2.72
C GLN A 94 11.05 0.02 -3.94
N LEU A 95 10.26 0.75 -4.74
CA LEU A 95 10.77 1.53 -5.86
C LEU A 95 11.79 2.60 -5.41
N GLN A 96 11.54 3.27 -4.28
CA GLN A 96 12.46 4.25 -3.72
C GLN A 96 13.78 3.62 -3.24
N GLN A 97 13.79 2.34 -2.87
CA GLN A 97 15.00 1.57 -2.57
C GLN A 97 15.71 1.03 -3.83
N GLY A 98 15.20 1.31 -5.03
CA GLY A 98 15.76 0.79 -6.29
C GLY A 98 15.34 -0.64 -6.61
N LEU A 99 14.39 -1.22 -5.87
CA LEU A 99 13.87 -2.55 -6.16
C LEU A 99 12.96 -2.49 -7.39
N LYS A 100 13.17 -3.40 -8.34
CA LYS A 100 12.31 -3.52 -9.52
C LYS A 100 10.97 -4.12 -9.12
N VAL A 101 9.96 -3.27 -8.93
CA VAL A 101 8.56 -3.73 -8.87
C VAL A 101 8.18 -4.15 -10.28
N VAL A 102 8.27 -5.45 -10.55
CA VAL A 102 8.02 -5.99 -11.89
C VAL A 102 6.57 -5.69 -12.28
N ARG A 103 6.40 -5.09 -13.47
CA ARG A 103 5.12 -4.73 -14.12
C ARG A 103 4.10 -5.88 -14.28
N GLY A 104 4.41 -7.09 -13.80
CA GLY A 104 3.74 -8.36 -14.13
C GLY A 104 3.13 -9.11 -12.95
N ALA A 105 2.97 -8.51 -11.76
CA ALA A 105 2.31 -9.16 -10.62
C ALA A 105 0.79 -9.37 -10.80
N LEU A 106 0.30 -9.47 -12.04
CA LEU A 106 -1.10 -9.75 -12.37
C LEU A 106 -1.38 -11.23 -12.66
N ILE A 107 -0.38 -12.13 -12.66
CA ILE A 107 -0.59 -13.51 -13.16
C ILE A 107 -0.21 -14.63 -12.18
N ASN A 108 0.56 -14.38 -11.10
CA ASN A 108 0.82 -15.44 -10.11
C ASN A 108 1.26 -14.86 -8.75
N ARG A 109 0.35 -14.20 -8.04
CA ARG A 109 0.68 -13.62 -6.72
C ARG A 109 0.65 -14.72 -5.65
N ARG A 110 1.82 -15.26 -5.32
CA ARG A 110 2.02 -15.99 -4.05
C ARG A 110 2.09 -14.96 -2.94
N TYR A 111 0.93 -14.62 -2.39
CA TYR A 111 0.84 -13.77 -1.20
C TYR A 111 1.24 -14.52 0.06
N ASP A 112 1.06 -15.83 0.07
CA ASP A 112 1.40 -16.66 1.22
C ASP A 112 2.91 -16.69 1.40
N TYR A 113 3.33 -16.45 2.63
CA TYR A 113 4.70 -16.55 3.07
C TYR A 113 4.73 -17.26 4.43
N VAL A 114 5.88 -17.84 4.75
CA VAL A 114 6.17 -18.36 6.08
C VAL A 114 7.34 -17.54 6.61
N LEU A 115 7.21 -17.02 7.84
CA LEU A 115 8.33 -16.41 8.53
C LEU A 115 9.34 -17.51 8.85
N GLU A 116 10.54 -17.37 8.29
CA GLU A 116 11.63 -18.32 8.48
C GLU A 116 12.71 -17.63 9.32
N THR A 117 13.12 -18.27 10.41
CA THR A 117 14.15 -17.73 11.30
C THR A 117 15.43 -17.44 10.51
N GLY A 118 15.95 -16.21 10.61
CA GLY A 118 17.17 -15.78 9.93
C GLY A 118 17.00 -15.43 8.44
N LYS A 119 15.81 -15.62 7.85
CA LYS A 119 15.55 -15.18 6.48
C LYS A 119 15.34 -13.68 6.43
N SER A 120 16.21 -12.99 5.69
CA SER A 120 16.10 -11.55 5.46
C SER A 120 14.81 -11.19 4.72
N PHE A 121 14.21 -10.05 5.07
CA PHE A 121 13.06 -9.47 4.38
C PHE A 121 13.25 -9.38 2.86
N PHE A 122 14.45 -9.00 2.40
CA PHE A 122 14.75 -8.87 0.98
C PHE A 122 14.84 -10.21 0.23
N ASN A 123 14.89 -11.34 0.94
CA ASN A 123 14.85 -12.68 0.36
C ASN A 123 13.41 -13.21 0.16
N TYR A 124 12.40 -12.45 0.58
CA TYR A 124 11.00 -12.71 0.22
C TYR A 124 10.65 -12.08 -1.13
N GLY A 125 9.65 -12.62 -1.82
CA GLY A 125 9.13 -12.03 -3.05
C GLY A 125 8.55 -10.63 -2.81
N ILE A 126 8.57 -9.76 -3.83
CA ILE A 126 8.11 -8.36 -3.73
C ILE A 126 6.68 -8.22 -3.17
N GLU A 127 5.77 -9.11 -3.58
CA GLU A 127 4.39 -9.14 -3.08
C GLU A 127 4.29 -9.72 -1.66
N GLN A 128 5.17 -10.67 -1.29
CA GLN A 128 5.25 -11.20 0.07
C GLN A 128 5.76 -10.14 1.04
N GLN A 129 6.79 -9.38 0.64
CA GLN A 129 7.29 -8.22 1.38
C GLN A 129 6.17 -7.20 1.65
N ALA A 130 5.39 -6.84 0.63
CA ALA A 130 4.24 -5.95 0.80
C ALA A 130 3.17 -6.56 1.71
N ARG A 131 2.92 -7.86 1.59
CA ARG A 131 1.98 -8.58 2.45
C ARG A 131 2.43 -8.64 3.92
N MET A 132 3.73 -8.82 4.18
CA MET A 132 4.30 -8.79 5.53
C MET A 132 4.07 -7.44 6.22
N VAL A 133 4.28 -6.34 5.48
CA VAL A 133 4.04 -4.98 6.00
C VAL A 133 2.54 -4.73 6.21
N GLN A 134 1.70 -5.23 5.30
CA GLN A 134 0.24 -5.19 5.47
C GLN A 134 -0.22 -5.95 6.72
N ASP A 135 0.27 -7.17 6.93
CA ASP A 135 -0.08 -8.00 8.08
C ASP A 135 0.45 -7.38 9.39
N TYR A 136 1.63 -6.76 9.37
CA TYR A 136 2.16 -5.99 10.49
C TYR A 136 1.18 -4.89 10.91
N PHE A 137 0.77 -4.06 9.95
CA PHE A 137 -0.18 -2.97 10.19
C PHE A 137 -1.50 -3.50 10.78
N VAL A 138 -2.07 -4.55 10.19
CA VAL A 138 -3.34 -5.13 10.67
C VAL A 138 -3.18 -5.67 12.09
N ARG A 139 -2.09 -6.38 12.41
CA ARG A 139 -1.84 -6.91 13.75
C ARG A 139 -1.68 -5.78 14.77
N GLN A 140 -0.92 -4.74 14.43
CA GLN A 140 -0.75 -3.56 15.28
C GLN A 140 -2.09 -2.88 15.58
N GLN A 141 -2.92 -2.62 14.57
CA GLN A 141 -4.23 -1.98 14.74
C GLN A 141 -5.21 -2.82 15.56
N LEU A 142 -5.06 -4.16 15.55
CA LEU A 142 -5.89 -5.08 16.32
C LEU A 142 -5.30 -5.41 17.71
N GLY A 143 -4.18 -4.80 18.10
CA GLY A 143 -3.50 -5.10 19.37
C GLY A 143 -2.97 -6.54 19.45
N LYS A 144 -2.68 -7.17 18.31
CA LYS A 144 -2.14 -8.52 18.21
C LYS A 144 -0.62 -8.50 18.17
N ASP A 145 -0.03 -9.60 18.61
CA ASP A 145 1.42 -9.78 18.55
C ASP A 145 1.95 -9.70 17.10
N CYS A 146 3.02 -8.93 16.94
CA CYS A 146 3.69 -8.67 15.67
C CYS A 146 5.21 -8.59 15.77
N HIS A 147 5.82 -9.04 16.89
CA HIS A 147 7.27 -8.96 17.12
C HIS A 147 8.09 -9.62 16.00
N ASP A 148 7.66 -10.78 15.50
CA ASP A 148 8.38 -11.47 14.41
C ASP A 148 8.41 -10.65 13.11
N LEU A 149 7.34 -9.90 12.83
CA LEU A 149 7.27 -9.00 11.68
C LEU A 149 8.12 -7.76 11.90
N GLU A 150 8.10 -7.18 13.11
CA GLU A 150 8.95 -6.04 13.47
C GLU A 150 10.45 -6.37 13.38
N ALA A 151 10.83 -7.57 13.81
CA ALA A 151 12.19 -8.07 13.72
C ALA A 151 12.65 -8.30 12.28
N CYS A 152 11.72 -8.69 11.38
CA CYS A 152 12.04 -8.98 9.99
C CYS A 152 12.05 -7.72 9.11
N ILE A 153 11.10 -6.80 9.28
CA ILE A 153 10.91 -5.65 8.38
C ILE A 153 11.97 -4.56 8.68
N PRO A 154 12.83 -4.20 7.72
CA PRO A 154 14.08 -3.48 7.98
C PRO A 154 13.90 -2.04 8.45
N PHE A 155 12.78 -1.39 8.14
CA PHE A 155 12.49 -0.02 8.57
C PHE A 155 11.65 0.06 9.86
N LEU A 156 11.23 -1.09 10.40
CA LEU A 156 10.58 -1.18 11.71
C LEU A 156 11.56 -1.52 12.82
N THR A 157 12.68 -2.17 12.47
CA THR A 157 13.73 -2.51 13.42
C THR A 157 14.31 -1.22 13.99
N ARG A 158 13.93 -0.88 15.22
CA ARG A 158 14.56 0.23 15.94
C ARG A 158 16.03 -0.12 16.06
N HIS A 159 16.90 0.63 15.39
CA HIS A 159 18.25 0.76 15.90
C HIS A 159 18.09 1.33 17.31
N SER A 160 18.40 0.52 18.31
CA SER A 160 18.55 0.97 19.68
C SER A 160 19.54 2.14 19.66
N VAL A 161 19.04 3.37 19.61
CA VAL A 161 19.83 4.50 20.07
C VAL A 161 19.88 4.30 21.57
N ASP A 162 20.93 3.61 21.98
CA ASP A 162 21.38 3.52 23.35
C ASP A 162 21.61 4.97 23.82
N ASN A 163 20.62 5.54 24.51
CA ASN A 163 20.80 6.74 25.31
C ASN A 163 21.58 6.35 26.56
N THR A 164 22.85 5.99 26.38
CA THR A 164 23.86 6.07 27.43
C THR A 164 25.04 6.88 26.92
N LYS A 165 25.48 7.82 27.79
CA LYS A 165 26.55 8.83 27.66
C LYS A 165 25.99 10.17 27.13
N LYS A 166 26.00 11.28 27.89
CA LYS A 166 26.69 11.67 29.12
C LYS A 166 25.99 12.91 29.69
#